data_AF-A0A839EY53-F1
#
_entry.id   AF-A0A839EY53-F1
#
_cell.length_a   1.000
_cell.length_b   1.000
_cell.length_c   1.000
_cell.angle_alpha   90.00
_cell.angle_beta   90.00
_cell.angle_gamma   90.00
#
_symmetry.space_group_name_H-M   'P 1'
#
loop_
_entity.id
_entity.type
_entity.pdbx_description
1 polymer ?
#
loop_
_entity_poly.entity_id
_entity_poly.type
_entity_poly.pdbx_seq_one_letter_code
_entity_poly.pdbx_strand_id
1 'polypeptide(L)' 'MNAEVTRRGFLDMQVCVPRDWTDDQVLAFAEQENPCGTADGWHIRRQGDEALAGCAERVQCESHADNVHVMLDA' A
#
# COMPACT_ATOMS: atom_id res chain seq x y z
N MET A 1 12.54 11.82 0.93
CA MET A 1 11.14 11.34 0.95
C MET A 1 10.95 10.56 -0.34
N ASN A 2 11.21 9.26 -0.31
CA ASN A 2 11.04 8.39 -1.48
C ASN A 2 9.96 7.37 -1.16
N ALA A 3 9.10 7.09 -2.13
CA ALA A 3 8.18 5.96 -2.05
C ALA A 3 8.96 4.66 -2.27
N GLU A 4 8.63 3.61 -1.54
CA GLU A 4 9.28 2.31 -1.67
C GLU A 4 8.33 1.16 -1.34
N VAL A 5 8.59 -0.01 -1.94
CA VAL A 5 7.92 -1.25 -1.57
C VAL A 5 8.67 -1.88 -0.39
N THR A 6 7.99 -1.98 0.75
CA THR A 6 8.57 -2.48 2.01
C THR A 6 8.36 -3.98 2.23
N ARG A 7 7.33 -4.56 1.59
CA ARG A 7 7.07 -6.01 1.61
C ARG A 7 6.44 -6.42 0.29
N ARG A 8 6.88 -7.54 -0.27
CA ARG A 8 6.28 -8.19 -1.45
C ARG A 8 5.84 -9.60 -1.11
N GLY A 9 4.54 -9.86 -1.19
CA GLY A 9 3.93 -11.17 -1.14
C GLY A 9 3.51 -11.64 -2.53
N PHE A 10 2.90 -12.82 -2.60
CA PHE A 10 2.36 -13.37 -3.86
C PHE A 10 1.03 -12.72 -4.26
N LEU A 11 0.18 -12.39 -3.28
CA LEU A 11 -1.12 -11.71 -3.46
C LEU A 11 -1.27 -10.49 -2.55
N ASP A 12 -0.22 -10.11 -1.84
CA ASP A 12 -0.22 -8.94 -0.95
C ASP A 12 1.05 -8.11 -1.14
N MET A 13 0.97 -6.83 -0.81
CA MET A 13 2.11 -5.92 -0.84
C MET A 13 1.96 -4.84 0.23
N GLN A 14 3.09 -4.37 0.77
CA GLN A 14 3.13 -3.18 1.62
C GLN A 14 4.02 -2.12 0.99
N VAL A 15 3.48 -0.92 0.84
CA VAL A 15 4.20 0.24 0.34
C VAL A 15 4.38 1.28 1.44
N CYS A 16 5.50 2.00 1.41
CA CYS A 16 5.77 3.17 2.22
C CYS A 16 5.76 4.38 1.29
N VAL A 17 4.75 5.24 1.44
CA VAL A 17 4.48 6.35 0.50
C VAL A 17 4.23 7.64 1.27
N PRO A 18 4.44 8.83 0.66
CA PRO A 18 4.08 10.09 1.28
C PRO A 18 2.62 10.12 1.75
N ARG A 19 2.38 10.68 2.94
CA ARG A 19 1.05 10.70 3.58
C ARG A 19 -0.04 11.42 2.79
N ASP A 20 0.36 12.32 1.89
CA ASP A 20 -0.51 13.14 1.05
C ASP A 20 -0.88 12.49 -0.29
N TRP A 21 -0.32 11.30 -0.60
CA TRP A 21 -0.65 10.58 -1.83
C TRP A 21 -2.11 10.11 -1.84
N THR A 22 -2.77 10.33 -2.96
CA THR A 22 -4.10 9.78 -3.24
C THR A 22 -4.01 8.27 -3.48
N ASP A 23 -5.14 7.57 -3.34
CA ASP A 23 -5.18 6.13 -3.58
C ASP A 23 -4.73 5.77 -5.00
N ASP A 24 -5.14 6.55 -6.00
CA ASP A 24 -4.71 6.34 -7.39
C ASP A 24 -3.19 6.44 -7.55
N GLN A 25 -2.53 7.35 -6.82
CA GLN A 25 -1.07 7.47 -6.84
C GLN A 25 -0.40 6.26 -6.17
N VAL A 26 -0.98 5.75 -5.08
CA VAL A 26 -0.49 4.53 -4.40
C VAL A 26 -0.62 3.32 -5.33
N LEU A 27 -1.77 3.16 -5.99
CA LEU A 27 -2.04 2.06 -6.92
C LEU A 27 -1.14 2.13 -8.16
N ALA A 28 -0.97 3.32 -8.74
CA ALA A 28 -0.07 3.49 -9.88
C ALA A 28 1.38 3.17 -9.53
N PHE A 29 1.84 3.57 -8.35
CA PHE A 29 3.16 3.21 -7.85
C PHE A 29 3.31 1.71 -7.61
N ALA A 30 2.31 1.09 -6.97
CA ALA A 30 2.27 -0.35 -6.73
C ALA A 30 2.37 -1.15 -8.04
N GLU A 31 1.58 -0.79 -9.04
CA GLU A 31 1.57 -1.44 -10.35
C GLU A 31 2.88 -1.22 -11.11
N GLN A 32 3.50 -0.04 -11.01
CA GLN A 32 4.80 0.24 -11.64
C GLN A 32 5.94 -0.58 -11.01
N GLU A 33 5.96 -0.70 -9.69
CA GLU A 33 7.03 -1.38 -8.95
C GLU A 33 6.91 -2.90 -8.92
N ASN A 34 5.67 -3.40 -8.98
CA ASN A 34 5.36 -4.82 -8.96
C ASN A 34 4.03 -5.06 -9.68
N PRO A 35 4.03 -5.18 -11.03
CA PRO A 35 2.80 -5.38 -11.80
C PRO A 35 2.00 -6.56 -11.25
N CYS A 36 0.73 -6.33 -10.93
CA CYS A 36 -0.10 -7.32 -10.22
C CYS A 36 -0.30 -8.59 -11.06
N GLY A 37 -0.53 -8.40 -12.37
CA GLY A 37 -0.78 -9.49 -13.32
C GLY A 37 -2.17 -10.14 -13.19
N THR A 38 -3.03 -9.66 -12.28
CA THR A 38 -4.45 -10.03 -12.21
C THR A 38 -5.29 -9.11 -13.11
N ALA A 39 -6.52 -9.51 -13.42
CA ALA A 39 -7.42 -8.69 -14.23
C ALA A 39 -7.88 -7.43 -13.49
N ASP A 40 -7.92 -7.48 -12.16
CA ASP A 40 -8.45 -6.41 -11.29
C ASP A 40 -7.33 -5.54 -10.68
N GLY A 41 -6.06 -5.93 -10.84
CA GLY A 41 -4.90 -5.15 -10.37
C GLY A 41 -4.75 -5.14 -8.86
N TRP A 42 -3.91 -4.24 -8.35
CA TRP A 42 -3.79 -4.01 -6.90
C TRP A 42 -5.00 -3.24 -6.36
N HIS A 43 -5.41 -3.57 -5.14
CA HIS A 43 -6.42 -2.84 -4.37
C HIS A 43 -5.92 -2.52 -2.97
N ILE A 44 -6.24 -1.32 -2.47
CA ILE A 44 -5.88 -0.90 -1.10
C ILE A 44 -6.86 -1.55 -0.12
N ARG A 45 -6.34 -2.19 0.94
CA ARG A 45 -7.17 -2.70 2.04
C ARG A 45 -7.86 -1.55 2.76
N ARG A 46 -9.20 -1.55 2.78
CA ARG A 46 -10.00 -0.45 3.34
C ARG A 46 -10.40 -0.70 4.78
N GLN A 47 -10.63 0.38 5.53
CA GLN A 47 -11.09 0.26 6.92
C GLN A 47 -12.39 -0.56 7.02
N GLY A 48 -12.36 -1.59 7.88
CA GLY A 48 -13.45 -2.58 8.01
C GLY A 48 -13.17 -3.90 7.29
N ASP A 49 -12.12 -3.98 6.48
CA ASP A 49 -11.61 -5.24 5.93
C ASP A 49 -11.06 -6.13 7.06
N GLU A 50 -11.48 -7.39 7.10
CA GLU A 50 -10.97 -8.40 8.04
C GLU A 50 -9.44 -8.56 7.92
N ALA A 51 -8.90 -8.37 6.72
CA ALA A 51 -7.47 -8.45 6.43
C ALA A 51 -6.65 -7.30 7.03
N LEU A 52 -7.28 -6.22 7.52
CA LEU A 52 -6.60 -5.20 8.33
C LEU A 52 -6.43 -5.62 9.79
N ALA A 53 -7.14 -6.66 10.27
CA ALA A 53 -7.06 -7.14 11.64
C ALA A 53 -7.22 -6.04 12.71
N GLY A 54 -8.03 -5.01 12.42
CA GLY A 54 -8.25 -3.86 13.30
C GLY A 54 -7.23 -2.72 13.17
N CYS A 55 -6.22 -2.85 12.31
CA CYS A 55 -5.29 -1.77 11.97
C CYS A 55 -5.97 -0.70 11.10
N ALA A 56 -5.39 0.51 11.10
CA ALA A 56 -5.79 1.56 10.18
C ALA A 56 -5.36 1.23 8.74
N GLU A 57 -6.12 1.71 7.76
CA GLU A 57 -5.80 1.59 6.33
C GLU A 57 -4.45 2.24 5.97
N ARG A 58 -4.10 3.32 6.67
CA ARG A 58 -2.82 4.02 6.56
C ARG A 58 -2.18 4.11 7.93
N VAL A 59 -1.00 3.50 8.08
CA VAL A 59 -0.26 3.47 9.35
C VAL A 59 0.95 4.38 9.24
N GLN A 60 1.18 5.26 10.21
CA GLN A 60 2.35 6.14 10.22
C GLN A 60 3.66 5.32 10.18
N CYS A 61 4.56 5.66 9.25
CA CYS A 61 5.89 5.04 9.23
C CYS A 61 6.73 5.56 10.41
N GLU A 62 7.34 4.65 11.18
CA GLU A 62 8.18 5.00 12.33
C GLU A 62 9.50 5.66 11.94
N SER A 63 10.07 5.26 10.80
CA SER A 63 11.34 5.78 10.28
C SER A 63 11.18 7.10 9.51
N HIS A 64 9.97 7.39 9.02
CA HIS A 64 9.70 8.53 8.14
C HIS A 64 8.37 9.20 8.52
N ALA A 65 8.44 10.30 9.27
CA ALA A 65 7.28 11.02 9.79
C ALA A 65 6.30 11.54 8.70
N ASP A 66 6.79 11.74 7.47
CA ASP A 66 5.99 12.22 6.35
C ASP A 66 5.42 11.08 5.47
N ASN A 67 5.71 9.82 5.82
CA ASN A 67 5.25 8.65 5.07
C ASN A 67 4.25 7.81 5.87
N VAL A 68 3.41 7.07 5.15
CA VAL A 68 2.50 6.06 5.69
C VAL A 68 2.74 4.72 5.01
N HIS A 69 2.54 3.65 5.77
CA HIS A 69 2.44 2.30 5.27
C HIS A 69 1.01 2.00 4.84
N VAL A 70 0.87 1.47 3.63
CA VAL A 70 -0.40 1.06 3.03
C VAL A 70 -0.29 -0.39 2.59
N MET A 71 -1.27 -1.19 2.99
CA MET A 71 -1.39 -2.60 2.59
C MET A 71 -2.25 -2.70 1.34
N LEU A 72 -1.78 -3.47 0.36
CA LEU A 72 -2.48 -3.78 -0.88
C LEU A 72 -2.63 -5.28 -1.05
N ASP A 73 -3.68 -5.67 -1.77
CA ASP A 73 -3.98 -7.04 -2.17
C ASP A 73 -4.23 -7.11 -3.68
N ALA A 74 -4.14 -8.31 -4.24
CA ALA A 74 -4.25 -8.64 -5.67
C ALA A 74 -5.52 -9.43 -6.00
#